data_AF-A0A0G4GG51-F1
#
_entry.id   AF-A0A0G4GG51-F1
#
_cell.length_a   1.000
_cell.length_b   1.000
_cell.length_c   1.000
_cell.angle_alpha   90.00
_cell.angle_beta   90.00
_cell.angle_gamma   90.00
#
_symmetry.space_group_name_H-M   'P 1'
#
loop_
_entity.id
_entity.type
_entity.pdbx_description
1 polymer ?
#
loop_
_entity_poly.entity_id
_entity_poly.type
_entity_poly.pdbx_seq_one_letter_code
_entity_poly.pdbx_strand_id
1 'polypeptide(L)'
;MSGSGVTSFLDSLISTSSFFCSDQEVGRVLLTETTHQKVKYESLTPEMRKKCDEARRAELAKLMKYDTYDTVRKENVPAGATVLDMLVVDTLKMKAGGEREFKARAVARGDQDLRQGVETTTYGCPPNSVHFVLLAALASPNYRKNSIASVDCQNAYLQAKLKFRVPVYVRPPPSHPDRKAGLL
;
A
#
# COMPACT_ATOMS: atom_id res chain seq x y z
N MET A 1 25.82 -34.80 14.14
CA MET A 1 24.83 -34.36 15.16
C MET A 1 25.50 -33.34 16.06
N SER A 2 25.04 -32.09 16.04
CA SER A 2 25.15 -31.14 17.16
C SER A 2 24.26 -29.95 16.85
N GLY A 3 22.96 -30.10 17.12
CA GLY A 3 21.95 -29.07 16.95
C GLY A 3 21.85 -28.13 18.16
N SER A 4 22.97 -27.81 18.82
CA SER A 4 22.95 -27.05 20.09
C SER A 4 23.20 -25.54 19.94
N GLY A 5 23.60 -25.04 18.77
CA GLY A 5 23.96 -23.62 18.57
C GLY A 5 22.80 -22.71 18.19
N VAL A 6 21.76 -23.25 17.53
CA VAL A 6 20.59 -22.45 17.10
C VAL A 6 19.63 -22.23 18.27
N THR A 7 19.50 -23.21 19.15
CA THR A 7 18.67 -23.12 20.36
C THR A 7 19.26 -22.13 21.36
N SER A 8 20.58 -22.12 21.58
CA SER A 8 21.22 -21.17 22.51
C SER A 8 21.11 -19.71 22.08
N PHE A 9 21.08 -19.43 20.78
CA PHE A 9 20.91 -18.06 20.26
C PHE A 9 19.46 -17.58 20.41
N LEU A 10 18.49 -18.46 20.16
CA LEU A 10 17.07 -18.19 20.37
C LEU A 10 16.73 -18.04 21.86
N ASP A 11 17.29 -18.88 22.72
CA ASP A 11 17.10 -18.82 24.18
C ASP A 11 17.72 -17.54 24.77
N SER A 12 18.87 -17.07 24.24
CA SER A 12 19.46 -15.79 24.63
C SER A 12 18.59 -14.60 24.21
N LEU A 13 17.99 -14.62 23.01
CA LEU A 13 17.08 -13.57 22.55
C LEU A 13 15.80 -13.50 23.40
N ILE A 14 15.25 -14.66 23.78
CA ILE A 14 14.08 -14.76 24.66
C ILE A 14 14.43 -14.30 26.08
N SER A 15 15.61 -14.66 26.60
CA SER A 15 16.04 -14.29 27.96
C SER A 15 16.31 -12.77 28.09
N THR A 16 16.79 -12.10 27.05
CA THR A 16 16.91 -10.62 27.05
C THR A 16 15.58 -9.88 26.86
N SER A 17 14.51 -10.60 26.50
CA SER A 17 13.16 -10.02 26.30
C SER A 17 12.35 -9.89 27.60
N SER A 18 12.87 -10.32 28.75
CA SER A 18 12.18 -10.17 30.05
C SER A 18 12.18 -8.73 30.59
N PHE A 19 12.53 -7.74 29.75
CA PHE A 19 12.38 -6.31 30.01
C PHE A 19 10.99 -5.76 29.65
N PHE A 20 9.96 -6.61 29.56
CA PHE A 20 8.57 -6.14 29.60
C PHE A 20 8.22 -5.73 31.03
N CYS A 21 8.66 -4.51 31.35
CA CYS A 21 8.17 -3.72 32.46
C CYS A 21 6.63 -3.70 32.38
N SER A 22 6.02 -4.01 33.52
CA SER A 22 4.60 -4.00 33.78
C SER A 22 3.97 -2.62 33.50
N ASP A 23 3.51 -2.41 32.27
CA ASP A 23 2.77 -1.20 31.87
C ASP A 23 1.34 -1.58 31.44
N GLN A 24 0.55 -2.05 32.41
CA GLN A 24 -0.89 -2.25 32.25
C GLN A 24 -1.65 -0.91 32.15
N GLU A 25 -0.99 0.22 32.44
CA GLU A 25 -1.55 1.58 32.40
C GLU A 25 -1.29 2.35 31.08
N VAL A 26 -0.33 1.93 30.25
CA VAL A 26 -0.07 2.59 28.95
C VAL A 26 -1.10 2.16 27.87
N GLY A 27 -1.91 1.13 28.16
CA GLY A 27 -2.93 0.60 27.27
C GLY A 27 -4.17 1.49 27.05
N ARG A 28 -4.29 2.66 27.71
CA ARG A 28 -5.53 3.47 27.69
C ARG A 28 -5.50 4.77 26.89
N VAL A 29 -4.40 5.15 26.22
CA VAL A 29 -4.38 6.35 25.35
C VAL A 29 -3.65 6.09 24.01
N LEU A 30 -3.87 4.92 23.41
CA LEU A 30 -3.70 4.74 21.97
C LEU A 30 -5.09 4.67 21.34
N LEU A 31 -5.85 5.77 21.46
CA LEU A 31 -6.89 6.04 20.48
C LEU A 31 -6.14 6.16 19.15
N THR A 32 -6.15 5.08 18.36
CA THR A 32 -5.68 5.10 16.99
C THR A 32 -6.51 6.14 16.24
N GLU A 33 -6.05 7.39 16.25
CA GLU A 33 -6.45 8.35 15.24
C GLU A 33 -6.01 7.74 13.92
N THR A 34 -6.98 7.09 13.27
CA THR A 34 -6.75 6.46 11.98
C THR A 34 -6.29 7.57 11.04
N THR A 35 -5.02 7.49 10.61
CA THR A 35 -4.37 8.50 9.75
C THR A 35 -5.18 8.75 8.48
N HIS A 36 -6.02 7.79 8.09
CA HIS A 36 -6.95 7.86 6.99
C HIS A 36 -8.38 7.61 7.46
N GLN A 37 -9.30 8.52 7.12
CA GLN A 37 -10.74 8.30 7.24
C GLN A 37 -11.36 8.08 5.87
N LYS A 38 -12.19 7.05 5.72
CA LYS A 38 -12.90 6.79 4.46
C LYS A 38 -13.93 7.88 4.20
N VAL A 39 -14.00 8.34 2.96
CA VAL A 39 -14.95 9.36 2.52
C VAL A 39 -15.94 8.74 1.54
N LYS A 40 -17.22 8.98 1.75
CA LYS A 40 -18.27 8.68 0.77
C LYS A 40 -18.49 9.93 -0.09
N TYR A 41 -18.19 9.85 -1.38
CA TYR A 41 -18.30 10.99 -2.30
C TYR A 41 -19.72 11.58 -2.34
N GLU A 42 -20.73 10.73 -2.28
CA GLU A 42 -22.15 11.11 -2.33
C GLU A 42 -22.57 12.01 -1.17
N SER A 43 -22.00 11.82 0.02
CA SER A 43 -22.34 12.58 1.22
C SER A 43 -21.58 13.92 1.33
N LEU A 44 -20.73 14.27 0.37
CA LEU A 44 -19.95 15.50 0.40
C LEU A 44 -20.74 16.72 -0.09
N THR A 45 -20.45 17.89 0.50
CA THR A 45 -20.92 19.19 -0.01
C THR A 45 -20.25 19.53 -1.35
N PRO A 46 -20.83 20.42 -2.17
CA PRO A 46 -20.26 20.77 -3.48
C PRO A 46 -18.81 21.28 -3.42
N GLU A 47 -18.45 22.04 -2.39
CA GLU A 47 -17.09 22.54 -2.19
C GLU A 47 -16.09 21.42 -1.86
N MET A 48 -16.50 20.49 -0.98
CA MET A 48 -15.68 19.33 -0.63
C MET A 48 -15.53 18.37 -1.82
N ARG A 49 -16.56 18.25 -2.67
CA ARG A 49 -16.48 17.48 -3.91
C ARG A 49 -15.43 18.04 -4.87
N LYS A 50 -15.33 19.36 -5.03
CA LYS A 50 -14.28 19.99 -5.86
C LYS A 50 -12.87 19.61 -5.37
N LYS A 51 -12.63 19.70 -4.06
CA LYS A 51 -11.34 19.29 -3.45
C LYS A 51 -11.07 17.79 -3.64
N CYS A 52 -12.11 16.97 -3.55
CA CYS A 52 -12.01 15.54 -3.83
C CYS A 52 -11.66 15.27 -5.30
N ASP A 53 -12.33 15.92 -6.25
CA ASP A 53 -12.06 15.78 -7.69
C ASP A 53 -10.67 16.29 -8.09
N GLU A 54 -10.17 17.33 -7.43
CA GLU A 54 -8.77 17.76 -7.54
C GLU A 54 -7.80 16.67 -7.07
N ALA A 55 -8.05 16.06 -5.91
CA ALA A 55 -7.23 14.96 -5.42
C ALA A 55 -7.27 13.73 -6.35
N ARG A 56 -8.43 13.42 -6.93
CA ARG A 56 -8.59 12.34 -7.92
C ARG A 56 -7.82 12.62 -9.20
N ARG A 57 -7.92 13.84 -9.73
CA ARG A 57 -7.14 14.26 -10.91
C ARG A 57 -5.64 14.21 -10.64
N ALA A 58 -5.19 14.65 -9.47
CA ALA A 58 -3.78 14.60 -9.10
C ALA A 58 -3.24 13.16 -9.03
N GLU A 59 -4.02 12.22 -8.50
CA GLU A 59 -3.63 10.80 -8.45
C GLU A 59 -3.54 10.19 -9.86
N LEU A 60 -4.49 10.48 -10.74
CA LEU A 60 -4.45 9.98 -12.13
C LEU A 60 -3.32 10.62 -12.94
N ALA A 61 -3.12 11.94 -12.80
CA ALA A 61 -2.01 12.64 -13.45
C ALA A 61 -0.65 12.10 -13.01
N LYS A 62 -0.54 11.63 -11.76
CA LYS A 62 0.66 10.97 -11.27
C LYS A 62 0.89 9.63 -11.98
N LEU A 63 -0.15 8.82 -12.20
CA LEU A 63 -0.01 7.57 -12.96
C LEU A 63 0.46 7.83 -14.40
N MET A 64 -0.06 8.87 -15.05
CA MET A 64 0.41 9.31 -16.37
C MET A 64 1.86 9.80 -16.34
N LYS A 65 2.25 10.56 -15.30
CA LYS A 65 3.63 11.06 -15.14
C LYS A 65 4.67 9.94 -15.08
N TYR A 66 4.32 8.81 -14.49
CA TYR A 66 5.21 7.64 -14.40
C TYR A 66 5.07 6.67 -15.58
N ASP A 67 4.33 7.05 -16.63
CA ASP A 67 4.12 6.22 -17.83
C ASP A 67 3.64 4.80 -17.49
N THR A 68 2.69 4.72 -16.56
CA THR A 68 2.30 3.45 -15.92
C THR A 68 1.36 2.60 -16.77
N TYR A 69 0.68 3.20 -17.75
CA TYR A 69 -0.26 2.51 -18.62
C TYR A 69 -0.37 3.18 -19.99
N ASP A 70 -0.65 2.36 -20.99
CA ASP A 70 -1.06 2.80 -22.32
C ASP A 70 -2.59 2.73 -22.43
N THR A 71 -3.19 3.67 -23.16
CA THR A 71 -4.63 3.65 -23.43
C THR A 71 -4.93 2.76 -24.63
N VAL A 72 -5.85 1.82 -24.46
CA VAL A 72 -6.25 0.87 -25.51
C VAL A 72 -7.75 0.95 -25.76
N ARG A 73 -8.16 0.92 -27.02
CA ARG A 73 -9.60 0.84 -27.33
C ARG A 73 -10.15 -0.51 -26.94
N LYS A 74 -11.36 -0.54 -26.38
CA LYS A 74 -12.02 -1.79 -25.97
C LYS A 74 -12.16 -2.81 -27.11
N GLU A 75 -12.31 -2.34 -28.35
CA GLU A 75 -12.36 -3.17 -29.56
C GLU A 75 -11.04 -3.92 -29.85
N ASN A 76 -9.90 -3.41 -29.39
CA ASN A 76 -8.58 -3.99 -29.61
C ASN A 76 -8.18 -4.99 -28.51
N VAL A 77 -9.04 -5.20 -27.52
CA VAL A 77 -8.78 -6.12 -26.41
C VAL A 77 -9.02 -7.55 -26.91
N PRO A 78 -8.04 -8.46 -26.78
CA PRO A 78 -8.22 -9.84 -27.20
C PRO A 78 -9.41 -10.50 -26.50
N ALA A 79 -10.17 -11.29 -27.26
CA ALA A 79 -11.26 -12.09 -26.68
C ALA A 79 -10.70 -13.06 -25.63
N GLY A 80 -11.28 -13.06 -24.43
CA GLY A 80 -10.82 -13.86 -23.30
C GLY A 80 -9.73 -13.22 -22.43
N ALA A 81 -9.27 -12.01 -22.74
CA ALA A 81 -8.36 -11.28 -21.87
C ALA A 81 -9.05 -10.85 -20.56
N THR A 82 -8.33 -10.91 -19.45
CA THR A 82 -8.80 -10.43 -18.16
C THR A 82 -8.82 -8.91 -18.14
N VAL A 83 -10.00 -8.33 -17.89
CA VAL A 83 -10.19 -6.89 -17.70
C VAL A 83 -10.52 -6.63 -16.23
N LEU A 84 -9.63 -5.94 -15.52
CA LEU A 84 -9.81 -5.58 -14.11
C LEU A 84 -10.54 -4.25 -14.00
N ASP A 85 -11.49 -4.12 -13.08
CA ASP A 85 -12.12 -2.83 -12.82
C ASP A 85 -11.26 -1.96 -11.88
N MET A 86 -11.00 -0.72 -12.30
CA MET A 86 -10.38 0.30 -11.45
C MET A 86 -11.45 1.07 -10.68
N LEU A 87 -11.18 1.27 -9.39
CA LEU A 87 -11.96 2.06 -8.47
C LEU A 87 -11.11 3.22 -7.94
N VAL A 88 -11.77 4.29 -7.51
CA VAL A 88 -11.11 5.39 -6.83
C VAL A 88 -11.59 5.42 -5.40
N VAL A 89 -10.65 5.33 -4.47
CA VAL A 89 -10.92 5.34 -3.03
C VAL A 89 -10.52 6.69 -2.46
N ASP A 90 -11.51 7.43 -1.97
CA ASP A 90 -11.29 8.75 -1.37
C ASP A 90 -11.13 8.61 0.15
N THR A 91 -10.12 9.30 0.68
CA THR A 91 -9.84 9.34 2.11
C THR A 91 -9.50 10.75 2.56
N LEU A 92 -9.79 11.09 3.81
CA LEU A 92 -9.20 12.23 4.49
C LEU A 92 -7.93 11.77 5.21
N LYS A 93 -6.78 12.31 4.80
CA LYS A 93 -5.49 12.03 5.45
C LYS A 93 -5.17 13.15 6.44
N MET A 94 -4.79 12.78 7.65
CA MET A 94 -4.28 13.73 8.63
C MET A 94 -2.84 14.16 8.30
N LYS A 95 -2.59 15.46 8.30
CA LYS A 95 -1.25 16.06 8.18
C LYS A 95 -0.61 16.21 9.57
N ALA A 96 0.70 16.46 9.60
CA ALA A 96 1.45 16.67 10.84
C ALA A 96 0.92 17.86 11.67
N GLY A 97 0.26 18.84 11.04
CA GLY A 97 -0.39 19.96 11.72
C GLY A 97 -1.81 19.69 12.22
N GLY A 98 -2.28 18.44 12.22
CA GLY A 98 -3.62 18.05 12.67
C GLY A 98 -4.75 18.28 11.64
N GLU A 99 -4.53 19.13 10.65
CA GLU A 99 -5.48 19.33 9.55
C GLU A 99 -5.64 18.08 8.67
N ARG A 100 -6.83 17.93 8.07
CA ARG A 100 -7.15 16.82 7.17
C ARG A 100 -7.28 17.28 5.73
N GLU A 101 -6.66 16.53 4.83
CA GLU A 101 -6.67 16.79 3.39
C GLU A 101 -7.29 15.61 2.64
N PHE A 102 -8.01 15.91 1.55
CA PHE A 102 -8.52 14.88 0.67
C PHE A 102 -7.39 14.20 -0.08
N LYS A 103 -7.39 12.88 -0.05
CA LYS A 103 -6.47 12.03 -0.78
C LYS A 103 -7.24 10.92 -1.47
N ALA A 104 -7.14 10.88 -2.79
CA ALA A 104 -7.65 9.80 -3.61
C ALA A 104 -6.55 8.76 -3.86
N ARG A 105 -6.96 7.50 -4.07
CA ARG A 105 -6.10 6.43 -4.58
C ARG A 105 -6.83 5.69 -5.68
N ALA A 106 -6.17 5.51 -6.82
CA ALA A 106 -6.65 4.60 -7.87
C ALA A 106 -6.27 3.17 -7.47
N VAL A 107 -7.26 2.28 -7.45
CA VAL A 107 -7.10 0.90 -6.97
C VAL A 107 -7.75 -0.05 -7.96
N ALA A 108 -7.01 -1.09 -8.35
CA ALA A 108 -7.55 -2.22 -9.11
C ALA A 108 -7.46 -3.49 -8.26
N ARG A 109 -8.35 -4.45 -8.52
CA ARG A 109 -8.36 -5.75 -7.86
C ARG A 109 -7.32 -6.68 -8.48
N GLY A 110 -6.07 -6.54 -8.04
CA GLY A 110 -4.95 -7.37 -8.50
C GLY A 110 -5.10 -8.85 -8.13
N ASP A 111 -5.90 -9.19 -7.11
CA ASP A 111 -6.27 -10.55 -6.74
C ASP A 111 -7.08 -11.28 -7.83
N GLN A 112 -7.65 -10.54 -8.78
CA GLN A 112 -8.37 -11.09 -9.91
C GLN A 112 -7.51 -11.22 -11.17
N ASP A 113 -6.20 -10.98 -11.07
CA ASP A 113 -5.27 -11.21 -12.18
C ASP A 113 -5.09 -12.71 -12.39
N LEU A 114 -5.64 -13.22 -13.49
CA LEU A 114 -5.60 -14.65 -13.84
C LEU A 114 -4.44 -15.01 -14.78
N ARG A 115 -3.48 -14.09 -15.00
CA ARG A 115 -2.33 -14.38 -15.87
C ARG A 115 -1.48 -15.51 -15.29
N GLN A 116 -1.10 -16.43 -16.14
CA GLN A 116 -0.28 -17.58 -15.75
C GLN A 116 1.09 -17.14 -15.24
N GLY A 117 1.51 -17.67 -14.09
CA GLY A 117 2.80 -17.35 -13.46
C GLY A 117 2.81 -16.04 -12.66
N VAL A 118 1.65 -15.40 -12.47
CA VAL A 118 1.49 -14.29 -11.52
C VAL A 118 0.92 -14.86 -10.23
N GLU A 119 1.72 -14.84 -9.16
CA GLU A 119 1.23 -15.16 -7.82
C GLU A 119 0.56 -13.93 -7.22
N THR A 120 -0.73 -14.05 -6.93
CA THR A 120 -1.51 -13.00 -6.25
C THR A 120 -1.83 -13.44 -4.83
N THR A 121 -1.62 -12.54 -3.87
CA THR A 121 -2.02 -12.76 -2.48
C THR A 121 -2.68 -11.50 -1.94
N THR A 122 -3.71 -11.68 -1.13
CA THR A 122 -4.36 -10.60 -0.37
C THR A 122 -3.81 -10.50 1.05
N TYR A 123 -2.96 -11.44 1.46
CA TYR A 123 -2.32 -11.45 2.76
C TYR A 123 -1.14 -10.48 2.76
N GLY A 124 -1.17 -9.53 3.70
CA GLY A 124 -0.03 -8.66 3.96
C GLY A 124 1.14 -9.43 4.61
N CYS A 125 2.29 -8.79 4.68
CA CYS A 125 3.42 -9.29 5.46
C CYS A 125 2.97 -9.44 6.94
N PRO A 126 3.11 -10.62 7.56
CA PRO A 126 2.76 -10.80 8.96
C PRO A 126 3.59 -9.84 9.83
N PRO A 127 3.00 -9.19 10.85
CA PRO A 127 3.74 -8.31 11.76
C PRO A 127 4.97 -8.99 12.35
N ASN A 128 4.86 -10.29 12.67
CA ASN A 128 5.96 -11.10 13.20
C ASN A 128 7.17 -11.13 12.25
N SER A 129 6.95 -11.25 10.93
CA SER A 129 8.04 -11.27 9.96
C SER A 129 8.84 -9.97 9.96
N VAL A 130 8.17 -8.82 10.09
CA VAL A 130 8.82 -7.51 10.20
C VAL A 130 9.55 -7.36 11.54
N HIS A 131 8.93 -7.82 12.63
CA HIS A 131 9.54 -7.79 13.97
C HIS A 131 10.83 -8.61 14.03
N PHE A 132 10.88 -9.80 13.42
CA PHE A 132 12.09 -10.62 13.41
C PHE A 132 13.26 -9.92 12.71
N VAL A 133 13.03 -9.27 11.58
CA VAL A 133 14.08 -8.53 10.85
C VAL A 133 14.62 -7.37 11.70
N LEU A 134 13.72 -6.62 12.36
CA LEU A 134 14.11 -5.53 13.25
C LEU A 134 14.89 -6.04 14.47
N LEU A 135 14.40 -7.09 15.14
CA LEU A 135 15.08 -7.68 16.30
C LEU A 135 16.46 -8.23 15.94
N ALA A 136 16.60 -8.88 14.78
CA ALA A 136 17.90 -9.34 14.29
C ALA A 136 18.87 -8.17 14.04
N ALA A 137 18.38 -7.05 13.49
CA ALA A 137 19.20 -5.85 13.28
C ALA A 137 19.62 -5.20 14.61
N LEU A 138 18.71 -5.16 15.60
CA LEU A 138 18.98 -4.62 16.94
C LEU A 138 19.92 -5.50 17.78
N ALA A 139 19.86 -6.83 17.59
CA ALA A 139 20.72 -7.80 18.25
C ALA A 139 22.15 -7.84 17.67
N SER A 140 22.41 -7.10 16.58
CA SER A 140 23.75 -6.99 16.02
C SER A 140 24.72 -6.37 17.04
N PRO A 141 25.91 -6.95 17.26
CA PRO A 141 26.88 -6.42 18.22
C PRO A 141 27.40 -5.02 17.85
N ASN A 142 27.20 -4.60 16.59
CA ASN A 142 27.58 -3.29 16.08
C ASN A 142 26.41 -2.28 16.11
N TYR A 143 25.24 -2.65 16.63
CA TYR A 143 24.11 -1.76 16.72
C TYR A 143 24.40 -0.59 17.67
N ARG A 144 24.12 0.63 17.21
CA ARG A 144 24.16 1.84 18.04
C ARG A 144 22.77 2.44 18.09
N LYS A 145 22.30 2.84 19.28
CA LYS A 145 20.93 3.39 19.46
C LYS A 145 20.64 4.59 18.53
N ASN A 146 21.67 5.33 18.13
CA ASN A 146 21.56 6.50 17.25
C ASN A 146 21.72 6.17 15.76
N SER A 147 21.79 4.89 15.35
CA SER A 147 22.06 4.49 13.96
C SER A 147 20.84 4.04 13.18
N ILE A 148 19.62 4.18 13.72
CA ILE A 148 18.39 3.89 12.96
C ILE A 148 18.00 5.12 12.15
N ALA A 149 18.04 4.96 10.83
CA ALA A 149 17.40 5.87 9.90
C ALA A 149 16.19 5.15 9.27
N SER A 150 15.12 5.89 9.05
CA SER A 150 13.95 5.41 8.30
C SER A 150 13.77 6.29 7.08
N VAL A 151 13.51 5.66 5.94
CA VAL A 151 13.25 6.33 4.66
C VAL A 151 12.02 5.69 4.05
N ASP A 152 11.06 6.53 3.62
CA ASP A 152 9.91 6.10 2.83
C ASP A 152 10.18 6.38 1.35
N CYS A 153 10.36 5.32 0.57
CA CYS A 153 10.57 5.40 -0.87
C CYS A 153 9.24 5.67 -1.58
N GLN A 154 8.97 6.95 -1.85
CA GLN A 154 7.74 7.36 -2.52
C GLN A 154 7.62 6.74 -3.92
N ASN A 155 6.48 6.10 -4.18
CA ASN A 155 6.13 5.53 -5.49
C ASN A 155 7.10 4.48 -6.00
N ALA A 156 7.76 3.74 -5.10
CA ALA A 156 8.77 2.74 -5.45
C ALA A 156 8.29 1.76 -6.54
N TYR A 157 7.04 1.28 -6.43
CA TYR A 157 6.49 0.31 -7.38
C TYR A 157 6.14 0.90 -8.75
N LEU A 158 5.89 2.20 -8.87
CA LEU A 158 5.59 2.84 -10.16
C LEU A 158 6.84 3.02 -11.02
N GLN A 159 8.03 2.88 -10.43
CA GLN A 159 9.31 3.04 -11.12
C GLN A 159 9.86 1.69 -11.63
N ALA A 160 9.27 0.58 -11.21
CA ALA A 160 9.71 -0.75 -11.60
C ALA A 160 9.08 -1.16 -12.94
N LYS A 161 9.91 -1.68 -13.86
CA LYS A 161 9.41 -2.26 -15.12
C LYS A 161 8.81 -3.65 -14.86
N LEU A 162 7.62 -3.89 -15.41
CA LEU A 162 7.00 -5.21 -15.35
C LEU A 162 7.80 -6.21 -16.20
N LYS A 163 8.10 -7.39 -15.63
CA LYS A 163 8.79 -8.47 -16.35
C LYS A 163 7.88 -9.20 -17.35
N PHE A 164 6.57 -9.21 -17.10
CA PHE A 164 5.60 -9.98 -17.86
C PHE A 164 5.22 -9.26 -19.16
N ARG A 165 5.24 -9.99 -20.29
CA ARG A 165 4.95 -9.42 -21.62
C ARG A 165 3.46 -9.36 -21.95
N VAL A 166 2.61 -10.11 -21.25
CA VAL A 166 1.16 -10.06 -21.47
C VAL A 166 0.59 -8.88 -20.67
N PRO A 167 -0.05 -7.90 -21.31
CA PRO A 167 -0.62 -6.75 -20.62
C PRO A 167 -1.78 -7.17 -19.72
N VAL A 168 -1.99 -6.40 -18.64
CA VAL A 168 -3.26 -6.40 -17.90
C VAL A 168 -4.10 -5.29 -18.48
N TYR A 169 -5.35 -5.59 -18.80
CA TYR A 169 -6.30 -4.57 -19.20
C TYR A 169 -7.06 -4.10 -17.97
N VAL A 170 -7.14 -2.79 -17.81
CA VAL A 170 -7.83 -2.17 -16.67
C VAL A 170 -8.93 -1.30 -17.22
N ARG A 171 -10.13 -1.40 -16.66
CA ARG A 171 -11.24 -0.51 -16.98
C ARG A 171 -11.18 0.72 -16.10
N PRO A 172 -11.14 1.94 -16.67
CA PRO A 172 -11.13 3.17 -15.91
C PRO A 172 -12.36 3.30 -14.98
N PRO A 173 -12.24 4.06 -13.87
CA PRO A 173 -13.33 4.24 -12.93
C PRO A 173 -14.51 4.95 -13.59
N PRO A 174 -15.75 4.80 -13.06
CA PRO A 174 -16.97 5.38 -13.63
C PRO A 174 -16.90 6.88 -13.93
N SER A 175 -16.13 7.62 -13.14
CA SER A 175 -15.94 9.06 -13.26
C SER A 175 -14.93 9.49 -14.34
N HIS A 176 -14.16 8.56 -14.92
CA HIS A 176 -13.12 8.90 -15.89
C HIS A 176 -13.69 9.20 -17.30
N PRO A 177 -13.18 10.21 -18.02
CA PRO A 177 -13.61 10.49 -19.40
C PRO A 177 -13.42 9.29 -20.34
N ASP A 178 -12.28 8.61 -20.24
CA ASP A 178 -11.91 7.47 -21.10
C ASP A 178 -12.91 6.32 -21.06
N ARG A 179 -13.56 6.11 -19.90
CA ARG A 179 -14.60 5.10 -19.77
C ARG A 179 -15.80 5.38 -20.67
N LYS A 180 -16.18 6.66 -20.83
CA LYS A 180 -17.26 7.08 -21.73
C LYS A 180 -16.84 6.97 -23.20
N ALA A 181 -15.55 7.16 -23.48
CA ALA A 181 -14.97 7.02 -24.81
C ALA A 181 -14.75 5.54 -25.23
N GLY A 182 -15.07 4.57 -24.36
CA GLY A 182 -14.85 3.15 -24.65
C GLY A 182 -13.37 2.74 -24.65
N LEU A 183 -12.53 3.49 -23.94
CA LEU A 183 -11.12 3.22 -23.76
C LEU A 183 -10.88 2.48 -22.44
N LEU A 184 -9.85 1.64 -22.44
CA LEU A 184 -9.28 0.97 -21.28
C LEU A 184 -7.92 1.60 -20.96
#